data_AF-A0A0D2T803-F1
#
_entry.id   AF-A0A0D2T803-F1
#
_cell.length_a   1.000
_cell.length_b   1.000
_cell.length_c   1.000
_cell.angle_alpha   90.00
_cell.angle_beta   90.00
_cell.angle_gamma   90.00
#
_symmetry.space_group_name_H-M   'P 1'
#
loop_
_entity.id
_entity.type
_entity.pdbx_description
1 polymer ?
#
loop_
_entity_poly.entity_id
_entity_poly.type
_entity_poly.pdbx_seq_one_letter_code
_entity_poly.pdbx_strand_id
1 'polypeptide(L)'
;MDGRSSYVLFLVSVFIFSVAGRLGLGKRIATVHVTNSMPRELQPIQLGCNSRYKNHGMHQLHVGEDYQFGVEEKALHFCEAISGRQIASWHAYQPRRDWNHKAVFWRVKENGFFLSWDNSSWVRKSIWQTE
;
A
#
# COMPACT_ATOMS: atom_id res chain seq x y z
N MET A 1 63.52 46.34 -11.91
CA MET A 1 62.41 47.08 -12.54
C MET A 1 62.11 46.31 -13.82
N ASP A 2 61.03 45.58 -14.04
CA ASP A 2 59.77 45.25 -13.36
C ASP A 2 59.39 43.89 -13.99
N GLY A 3 58.93 42.88 -13.27
CA GLY A 3 57.59 42.84 -12.69
C GLY A 3 56.55 42.45 -13.75
N ARG A 4 56.28 41.13 -13.91
CA ARG A 4 54.94 40.52 -13.82
C ARG A 4 54.91 39.10 -14.38
N SER A 5 54.93 38.17 -13.42
CA SER A 5 54.25 36.88 -13.48
C SER A 5 52.80 37.07 -13.93
N SER A 6 52.32 36.22 -14.84
CA SER A 6 50.89 36.08 -15.11
C SER A 6 50.58 34.61 -15.35
N TYR A 7 50.39 33.87 -14.25
CA TYR A 7 49.77 32.55 -14.28
C TYR A 7 48.29 32.73 -14.58
N VAL A 8 47.86 32.38 -15.78
CA VAL A 8 46.44 32.38 -16.15
C VAL A 8 45.81 31.11 -15.57
N LEU A 9 45.29 31.21 -14.34
CA LEU A 9 44.45 30.19 -13.72
C LEU A 9 43.04 30.27 -14.33
N PHE A 10 42.75 29.45 -15.34
CA PHE A 10 41.38 29.22 -15.80
C PHE A 10 40.67 28.29 -14.80
N LEU A 11 40.03 28.87 -13.79
CA LEU A 11 39.02 28.18 -12.98
C LEU A 11 37.65 28.66 -13.43
N VAL A 12 36.99 27.90 -14.30
CA VAL A 12 35.55 28.08 -14.54
C VAL A 12 34.87 26.78 -14.12
N SER A 13 34.23 26.90 -12.96
CA SER A 13 33.46 25.87 -12.26
C SER A 13 32.43 25.22 -13.16
N VAL A 14 32.48 23.89 -13.27
CA VAL A 14 31.37 23.10 -13.82
C VAL A 14 30.22 23.19 -12.82
N PHE A 15 29.24 24.07 -13.09
CA PHE A 15 27.96 24.05 -12.39
C PHE A 15 27.21 22.79 -12.85
N ILE A 16 27.41 21.69 -12.12
CA ILE A 16 26.53 20.54 -12.22
C ILE A 16 25.21 20.96 -11.62
N PHE A 17 24.29 21.44 -12.46
CA PHE A 17 22.87 21.50 -12.10
C PHE A 17 22.42 20.06 -11.89
N SER A 18 22.55 19.58 -10.66
CA SER A 18 21.88 18.38 -10.22
C SER A 18 20.40 18.72 -10.21
N VAL A 19 19.74 18.49 -11.35
CA VAL A 19 18.29 18.37 -11.37
C VAL A 19 18.00 17.13 -10.56
N ALA A 20 17.79 17.32 -9.26
CA ALA A 20 17.17 16.32 -8.42
C ALA A 20 15.74 16.16 -8.96
N GLY A 21 15.61 15.29 -9.97
CA GLY A 21 14.32 14.85 -10.46
C GLY A 21 13.60 14.26 -9.27
N ARG A 22 12.67 15.03 -8.68
CA ARG A 22 11.73 14.49 -7.73
C ARG A 22 10.89 13.51 -8.53
N LEU A 23 11.21 12.22 -8.47
CA LEU A 23 10.21 11.20 -8.78
C LEU A 23 9.04 11.54 -7.88
N GLY A 24 7.95 12.04 -8.47
CA GLY A 24 6.73 12.30 -7.76
C GLY A 24 6.17 10.95 -7.32
N LEU A 25 6.60 10.44 -6.16
CA LEU A 25 5.83 9.43 -5.46
C LEU A 25 4.45 10.04 -5.27
N GLY A 26 3.41 9.40 -5.81
CA GLY A 26 2.05 9.88 -5.68
C GLY A 26 1.76 10.17 -4.20
N LYS A 27 1.12 11.32 -3.91
CA LYS A 27 0.83 11.70 -2.53
C LYS A 27 -0.07 10.64 -1.91
N ARG A 28 0.47 9.84 -0.98
CA ARG A 28 -0.31 8.85 -0.23
C ARG A 28 -1.43 9.56 0.55
N ILE A 29 -2.68 9.20 0.25
CA ILE A 29 -3.89 9.78 0.87
C ILE A 29 -4.41 8.93 2.04
N ALA A 30 -4.19 7.62 1.97
CA ALA A 30 -4.52 6.65 3.02
C ALA A 30 -3.57 5.44 2.98
N THR A 31 -3.59 4.63 4.03
CA THR A 31 -2.97 3.30 4.07
C THR A 31 -4.05 2.25 4.31
N VAL A 32 -4.06 1.19 3.53
CA VAL A 32 -4.89 0.02 3.78
C VAL A 32 -4.06 -1.02 4.54
N HIS A 33 -4.65 -1.56 5.59
CA HIS A 33 -4.12 -2.65 6.41
C HIS A 33 -5.02 -3.87 6.23
N VAL A 34 -4.45 -5.04 5.99
CA VAL A 34 -5.16 -6.32 5.95
C VAL A 34 -4.45 -7.27 6.87
N THR A 35 -5.09 -7.59 8.00
CA THR A 35 -4.54 -8.50 9.00
C THR A 35 -5.23 -9.86 8.90
N ASN A 36 -4.44 -10.94 8.85
CA ASN A 36 -4.97 -12.29 8.97
C ASN A 36 -5.20 -12.63 10.46
N SER A 37 -6.46 -12.78 10.86
CA SER A 37 -6.88 -13.18 12.22
C SER A 37 -7.68 -14.49 12.20
N MET A 38 -7.41 -15.36 11.24
CA MET A 38 -7.90 -16.75 11.23
C MET A 38 -7.27 -17.55 12.39
N PRO A 39 -7.90 -18.64 12.86
CA PRO A 39 -7.26 -19.60 13.75
C PRO A 39 -5.89 -20.08 13.23
N ARG A 40 -4.91 -20.24 14.12
CA ARG A 40 -3.51 -20.60 13.76
C ARG A 40 -3.37 -21.95 13.07
N GLU A 41 -4.33 -22.84 13.27
CA GLU A 41 -4.36 -24.18 12.65
C GLU A 41 -4.64 -24.10 11.13
N LEU A 42 -5.07 -22.95 10.64
CA LEU A 42 -5.31 -22.72 9.22
C LEU A 42 -4.05 -22.24 8.52
N GLN A 43 -3.87 -22.70 7.28
CA GLN A 43 -2.78 -22.26 6.40
C GLN A 43 -2.84 -20.75 6.13
N PRO A 44 -1.72 -20.11 5.76
CA PRO A 44 -1.73 -18.73 5.32
C PRO A 44 -2.78 -18.50 4.23
N ILE A 45 -3.41 -17.33 4.24
CA ILE A 45 -4.30 -16.94 3.16
C ILE A 45 -3.46 -16.37 2.02
N GLN A 46 -3.84 -16.66 0.78
CA GLN A 46 -3.29 -15.94 -0.35
C GLN A 46 -4.08 -14.64 -0.51
N LEU A 47 -3.42 -13.49 -0.44
CA LEU A 47 -4.02 -12.17 -0.53
C LEU A 47 -3.51 -11.46 -1.79
N GLY A 48 -4.43 -11.13 -2.70
CA GLY A 48 -4.18 -10.26 -3.83
C GLY A 48 -4.82 -8.90 -3.62
N CYS A 49 -4.14 -7.82 -3.96
CA CYS A 49 -4.74 -6.49 -3.95
C CYS A 49 -4.34 -5.70 -5.19
N ASN A 50 -5.28 -4.92 -5.74
CA ASN A 50 -5.04 -4.10 -6.91
C ASN A 50 -5.96 -2.87 -6.95
N SER A 51 -5.54 -1.86 -7.69
CA SER A 51 -6.37 -0.77 -8.19
C SER A 51 -6.43 -0.84 -9.71
N ARG A 52 -7.12 0.12 -10.34
CA ARG A 52 -7.07 0.30 -11.79
C ARG A 52 -5.69 0.75 -12.31
N TYR A 53 -4.78 1.18 -11.43
CA TYR A 53 -3.48 1.74 -11.79
C TYR A 53 -2.30 0.93 -11.27
N LYS A 54 -2.49 0.14 -10.20
CA LYS A 54 -1.44 -0.64 -9.55
C LYS A 54 -1.91 -2.03 -9.20
N ASN A 55 -1.19 -3.04 -9.66
CA ASN A 55 -1.33 -4.41 -9.17
C ASN A 55 -0.27 -4.66 -8.09
N HIS A 56 -0.68 -5.13 -6.92
CA HIS A 56 0.25 -5.45 -5.84
C HIS A 56 0.68 -6.93 -5.84
N GLY A 57 0.11 -7.76 -6.72
CA GLY A 57 0.39 -9.19 -6.78
C GLY A 57 -0.23 -9.98 -5.63
N MET A 58 -0.01 -11.30 -5.67
CA MET A 58 -0.45 -12.24 -4.64
C MET A 58 0.63 -12.40 -3.57
N HIS A 59 0.21 -12.39 -2.30
CA HIS A 59 1.08 -12.56 -1.13
C HIS A 59 0.54 -13.66 -0.23
N GLN A 60 1.43 -14.44 0.39
CA GLN A 60 1.05 -15.31 1.50
C GLN A 60 0.97 -14.45 2.76
N LEU A 61 -0.18 -14.44 3.42
CA LEU A 61 -0.40 -13.72 4.66
C LEU A 61 -0.65 -14.70 5.80
N HIS A 62 0.33 -14.85 6.68
CA HIS A 62 0.27 -15.74 7.83
C HIS A 62 -0.58 -15.15 8.96
N VAL A 63 -1.04 -16.01 9.85
CA VAL A 63 -1.85 -15.60 11.00
C VAL A 63 -1.08 -14.61 11.88
N GLY A 64 -1.69 -13.46 12.15
CA GLY A 64 -1.12 -12.35 12.91
C GLY A 64 -0.34 -11.34 12.06
N GLU A 65 -0.04 -11.64 10.80
CA GLU A 65 0.63 -10.69 9.91
C GLU A 65 -0.33 -9.62 9.40
N ASP A 66 0.24 -8.44 9.14
CA ASP A 66 -0.46 -7.28 8.59
C ASP A 66 0.16 -6.89 7.25
N TYR A 67 -0.61 -7.06 6.18
CA TYR A 67 -0.25 -6.59 4.85
C TYR A 67 -0.67 -5.14 4.67
N GLN A 68 0.24 -4.30 4.17
CA GLN A 68 0.00 -2.86 4.04
C GLN A 68 0.27 -2.36 2.63
N PHE A 69 -0.61 -1.51 2.13
CA PHE A 69 -0.34 -0.74 0.91
C PHE A 69 -0.85 0.70 0.99
N GLY A 70 -0.12 1.58 0.31
CA GLY A 70 -0.50 2.99 0.18
C GLY A 70 -1.55 3.20 -0.91
N VAL A 71 -2.55 4.01 -0.58
CA VAL A 71 -3.50 4.57 -1.55
C VAL A 71 -2.94 5.92 -1.99
N GLU A 72 -2.50 6.03 -3.24
CA GLU A 72 -1.87 7.23 -3.80
C GLU A 72 -2.85 8.06 -4.65
N GLU A 73 -4.02 7.49 -4.92
CA GLU A 73 -4.98 7.98 -5.90
C GLU A 73 -6.41 7.79 -5.38
N LYS A 74 -7.34 8.64 -5.81
CA LYS A 74 -8.76 8.48 -5.47
C LYS A 74 -9.42 7.40 -6.35
N ALA A 75 -8.90 6.18 -6.31
CA ALA A 75 -9.44 5.03 -7.03
C ALA A 75 -9.99 3.97 -6.09
N LEU A 76 -10.76 3.05 -6.67
CA LEU A 76 -11.16 1.83 -6.00
C LEU A 76 -9.94 0.90 -5.87
N HIS A 77 -9.67 0.42 -4.67
CA HIS A 77 -8.77 -0.70 -4.45
C HIS A 77 -9.58 -1.93 -4.06
N PHE A 78 -9.31 -3.03 -4.75
CA PHE A 78 -9.91 -4.34 -4.55
C PHE A 78 -8.88 -5.25 -3.89
N CYS A 79 -9.34 -6.14 -3.02
CA CYS A 79 -8.55 -7.27 -2.60
C CYS A 79 -9.37 -8.56 -2.74
N GLU A 80 -8.65 -9.64 -2.96
CA GLU A 80 -9.16 -11.01 -2.95
C GLU A 80 -8.34 -11.84 -1.97
N ALA A 81 -9.00 -12.80 -1.32
CA ALA A 81 -8.36 -13.75 -0.44
C ALA A 81 -8.76 -15.17 -0.83
N ILE A 82 -7.80 -16.08 -0.79
CA ILE A 82 -8.00 -17.51 -1.02
C ILE A 82 -7.48 -18.29 0.19
N SER A 83 -8.31 -19.20 0.70
CA SER A 83 -7.94 -20.16 1.75
C SER A 83 -8.52 -21.53 1.40
N GLY A 84 -7.67 -22.43 0.89
CA GLY A 84 -8.14 -23.72 0.36
C GLY A 84 -9.16 -23.53 -0.76
N ARG A 85 -10.40 -23.97 -0.54
CA ARG A 85 -11.55 -23.82 -1.47
C ARG A 85 -12.41 -22.59 -1.21
N GLN A 86 -12.04 -21.77 -0.23
CA GLN A 86 -12.76 -20.56 0.11
C GLN A 86 -12.12 -19.38 -0.61
N ILE A 87 -12.95 -18.60 -1.29
CA ILE A 87 -12.56 -17.35 -1.93
C ILE A 87 -13.41 -16.22 -1.38
N ALA A 88 -12.83 -15.05 -1.26
CA ALA A 88 -13.59 -13.84 -1.00
C ALA A 88 -12.96 -12.67 -1.71
N SER A 89 -13.77 -11.67 -1.96
CA SER A 89 -13.29 -10.43 -2.51
C SER A 89 -14.06 -9.24 -1.97
N TRP A 90 -13.38 -8.10 -1.88
CA TRP A 90 -13.95 -6.90 -1.29
C TRP A 90 -13.26 -5.64 -1.77
N HIS A 91 -13.98 -4.52 -1.65
CA HIS A 91 -13.44 -3.20 -1.90
C HIS A 91 -12.63 -2.74 -0.69
N ALA A 92 -11.32 -2.99 -0.71
CA ALA A 92 -10.39 -2.67 0.35
C ALA A 92 -10.28 -1.16 0.62
N TYR A 93 -10.35 -0.32 -0.41
CA TYR A 93 -10.51 1.13 -0.29
C TYR A 93 -11.54 1.64 -1.30
N GLN A 94 -12.52 2.42 -0.83
CA GLN A 94 -13.49 3.10 -1.69
C GLN A 94 -13.44 4.61 -1.41
N PRO A 95 -13.20 5.46 -2.44
CA PRO A 95 -13.10 6.91 -2.23
C PRO A 95 -14.32 7.49 -1.52
N ARG A 96 -15.55 7.10 -1.90
CA ARG A 96 -16.76 7.64 -1.26
C ARG A 96 -16.92 7.22 0.20
N ARG A 97 -16.48 6.01 0.54
CA ARG A 97 -16.60 5.44 1.89
C ARG A 97 -15.50 5.94 2.83
N ASP A 98 -14.28 6.07 2.30
CA ASP A 98 -13.05 6.16 3.10
C ASP A 98 -12.31 7.51 2.98
N TRP A 99 -12.83 8.49 2.22
CA TRP A 99 -12.11 9.72 1.83
C TRP A 99 -11.47 10.55 2.96
N ASN A 100 -12.05 10.51 4.16
CA ASN A 100 -11.60 11.27 5.33
C ASN A 100 -10.77 10.41 6.31
N HIS A 101 -10.52 9.14 5.99
CA HIS A 101 -9.78 8.23 6.84
C HIS A 101 -8.35 8.03 6.32
N LYS A 102 -7.36 8.29 7.20
CA LYS A 102 -5.93 8.09 6.88
C LYS A 102 -5.52 6.62 6.88
N ALA A 103 -6.29 5.78 7.56
CA ALA A 103 -6.09 4.35 7.61
C ALA A 103 -7.43 3.63 7.43
N VAL A 104 -7.39 2.51 6.71
CA VAL A 104 -8.53 1.61 6.52
C VAL A 104 -8.08 0.21 6.89
N PHE A 105 -8.67 -0.35 7.93
CA PHE A 105 -8.26 -1.64 8.49
C PHE A 105 -9.23 -2.73 8.09
N TRP A 106 -8.67 -3.84 7.63
CA TRP A 106 -9.38 -5.08 7.36
C TRP A 106 -8.87 -6.17 8.26
N ARG A 107 -9.79 -6.88 8.90
CA ARG A 107 -9.49 -8.07 9.68
C ARG A 107 -10.16 -9.27 9.03
N VAL A 108 -9.35 -10.21 8.57
CA VAL A 108 -9.81 -11.47 8.00
C VAL A 108 -10.04 -12.47 9.14
N LYS A 109 -11.23 -13.04 9.20
CA LYS A 109 -11.62 -14.05 10.18
C LYS A 109 -12.35 -15.19 9.48
N GLU A 110 -12.53 -16.30 10.19
CA GLU A 110 -13.19 -17.49 9.65
C GLU A 110 -14.61 -17.21 9.16
N ASN A 111 -15.32 -16.29 9.82
CA ASN A 111 -16.68 -15.90 9.45
C ASN A 111 -16.76 -14.66 8.54
N GLY A 112 -15.63 -14.17 8.02
CA GLY A 112 -15.59 -13.15 6.98
C GLY A 112 -14.63 -11.99 7.24
N PHE A 113 -14.95 -10.85 6.61
CA PHE A 113 -14.04 -9.72 6.43
C PHE A 113 -14.61 -8.48 7.10
N PHE A 114 -13.86 -7.93 8.05
CA PHE A 114 -14.32 -6.87 8.93
C PHE A 114 -13.56 -5.58 8.65
N LEU A 115 -14.31 -4.50 8.43
CA LEU A 115 -13.80 -3.16 8.20
C LEU A 115 -13.77 -2.37 9.51
N SER A 116 -12.71 -1.58 9.70
CA SER A 116 -12.59 -0.58 10.76
C SER A 116 -11.81 0.63 10.26
N TRP A 117 -12.09 1.82 10.80
CA TRP A 117 -11.31 3.04 10.57
C TRP A 117 -10.52 3.49 11.81
N ASP A 118 -10.74 2.85 12.96
CA ASP A 118 -10.12 3.15 14.25
C ASP A 118 -9.37 1.94 14.84
N ASN A 119 -9.30 0.83 14.10
CA ASN A 119 -8.73 -0.46 14.50
C ASN A 119 -9.37 -1.09 15.76
N SER A 120 -10.56 -0.64 16.17
CA SER A 120 -11.24 -1.10 17.39
C SER A 120 -12.73 -1.42 17.18
N SER A 121 -13.41 -0.63 16.36
CA SER A 121 -14.82 -0.81 15.97
C SER A 121 -14.89 -1.55 14.64
N TRP A 122 -15.40 -2.78 14.64
CA TRP A 122 -15.36 -3.68 13.49
C TRP A 122 -16.75 -3.97 12.93
N VAL A 123 -16.92 -3.80 11.62
CA VAL A 123 -18.17 -4.12 10.91
C VAL A 123 -17.90 -5.17 9.83
N ARG A 124 -18.61 -6.29 9.86
CA ARG A 124 -18.51 -7.32 8.80
C ARG A 124 -19.05 -6.76 7.48
N LYS A 125 -18.27 -6.86 6.41
CA LYS A 125 -18.65 -6.36 5.06
C LYS A 125 -18.71 -7.44 3.99
N SER A 126 -17.99 -8.54 4.18
CA SER A 126 -17.99 -9.67 3.25
C SER A 126 -17.86 -11.00 4.01
N ILE A 127 -18.16 -12.08 3.32
CA ILE A 127 -18.01 -13.46 3.80
C ILE A 127 -17.22 -14.26 2.78
N TRP A 128 -16.64 -15.37 3.25
CA TRP A 128 -16.11 -16.40 2.36
C TRP A 128 -17.22 -17.02 1.51
N GLN A 129 -16.89 -17.29 0.26
CA GLN A 129 -17.67 -18.11 -0.66
C GLN A 129 -16.89 -19.39 -0.92
N THR A 130 -17.60 -20.49 -1.19
CA THR A 130 -16.98 -21.73 -1.65
C THR A 130 -16.91 -21.72 -3.16
N GLU A 131 -15.77 -22.10 -3.72
CA GLU A 131 -15.60 -22.36 -5.16
C GLU A 131 -16.36 -23.61 -5.64
#